data_AF-A0A2N5YUU8-F1
#
_entry.id   AF-A0A2N5YUU8-F1
#
_cell.length_a   1.000
_cell.length_b   1.000
_cell.length_c   1.000
_cell.angle_alpha   90.00
_cell.angle_beta   90.00
_cell.angle_gamma   90.00
#
_symmetry.space_group_name_H-M   'P 1'
#
loop_
_entity.id
_entity.type
_entity.pdbx_description
1 polymer ?
#
loop_
_entity_poly.entity_id
_entity_poly.type
_entity_poly.pdbx_seq_one_letter_code
_entity_poly.pdbx_strand_id
1 'polypeptide(L)'
;MFEFNFRDERYLPFEGAGAVGKWSIELPNAIRKFDYESISDVILHVKYTARDAGGTLKAAAEENIEDNFNQLMEVLGDTNSKLLVAHSLKSEFADAIYELINSTEGTLEISEKHFPYIFRNWASKYGKAITISSIKLMSDTDYSNKLFVGATTGWTTESLPFYYNGISVPTPSDGVWSVDLNSANFDGNNDVYLVIEFSFV
;
A
#
# COMPACT_ATOMS: atom_id res chain seq x y z
N MET A 1 6.36 12.85 -43.49
CA MET A 1 6.05 14.21 -42.99
C MET A 1 7.37 14.86 -42.64
N PHE A 2 7.65 16.06 -43.15
CA PHE A 2 8.92 16.77 -42.88
C PHE A 2 8.79 17.80 -41.76
N GLU A 3 7.57 18.29 -41.51
CA GLU A 3 7.23 19.20 -40.41
C GLU A 3 5.98 18.68 -39.69
N PHE A 4 6.02 18.65 -38.36
CA PHE A 4 4.93 18.18 -37.52
C PHE A 4 3.98 19.34 -37.20
N ASN A 5 2.78 19.32 -37.78
CA ASN A 5 1.81 20.41 -37.67
C ASN A 5 0.39 19.89 -37.35
N PHE A 6 -0.13 20.25 -36.17
CA PHE A 6 -1.49 19.92 -35.73
C PHE A 6 -2.60 20.77 -36.37
N ARG A 7 -2.25 21.80 -37.14
CA ARG A 7 -3.20 22.68 -37.85
C ARG A 7 -3.45 22.26 -39.30
N ASP A 8 -2.81 21.19 -39.76
CA ASP A 8 -3.11 20.57 -41.06
C ASP A 8 -4.46 19.84 -40.95
N GLU A 9 -5.27 19.89 -41.99
CA GLU A 9 -6.58 19.24 -42.03
C GLU A 9 -6.48 17.72 -42.29
N ARG A 10 -5.30 17.24 -42.66
CA ARG A 10 -5.03 15.82 -42.88
C ARG A 10 -4.60 15.13 -41.59
N TYR A 11 -5.07 13.89 -41.41
CA TYR A 11 -4.65 13.05 -40.30
C TYR A 11 -3.13 12.84 -40.28
N LEU A 12 -2.54 12.90 -39.08
CA LEU A 12 -1.17 12.49 -38.84
C LEU A 12 -1.03 10.97 -39.00
N PRO A 13 0.17 10.44 -39.32
CA PRO A 13 0.41 9.01 -39.26
C PRO A 13 -0.01 8.44 -37.90
N PHE A 14 -0.80 7.35 -37.94
CA PHE A 14 -1.35 6.66 -36.76
C PHE A 14 -2.39 7.46 -35.94
N GLU A 15 -2.81 8.63 -36.41
CA GLU A 15 -3.90 9.37 -35.76
C GLU A 15 -5.21 8.58 -35.84
N GLY A 16 -5.87 8.41 -34.70
CA GLY A 16 -7.11 7.64 -34.60
C GLY A 16 -6.94 6.12 -34.66
N ALA A 17 -5.72 5.59 -34.78
CA ALA A 17 -5.46 4.15 -34.81
C ALA A 17 -5.63 3.44 -33.44
N GLY A 18 -5.77 4.22 -32.36
CA GLY A 18 -5.82 3.71 -30.99
C GLY A 18 -4.42 3.53 -30.37
N ALA A 19 -4.35 3.53 -29.04
CA ALA A 19 -3.09 3.36 -28.31
C ALA A 19 -2.71 1.89 -28.09
N VAL A 20 -3.70 1.00 -28.02
CA VAL A 20 -3.51 -0.45 -27.81
C VAL A 20 -3.38 -1.12 -29.17
N GLY A 21 -2.22 -1.73 -29.45
CA GLY A 21 -1.96 -2.38 -30.72
C GLY A 21 -0.60 -3.05 -30.78
N LYS A 22 -0.33 -3.71 -31.92
CA LYS A 22 1.00 -4.25 -32.25
C LYS A 22 1.76 -3.22 -33.07
N TRP A 23 2.93 -2.83 -32.60
CA TRP A 23 3.81 -1.88 -33.27
C TRP A 23 4.95 -2.64 -33.94
N SER A 24 5.19 -2.40 -35.23
CA SER A 24 6.31 -2.97 -35.97
C SER A 24 7.31 -1.86 -36.32
N ILE A 25 8.58 -2.10 -36.04
CA ILE A 25 9.68 -1.20 -36.39
C ILE A 25 10.66 -2.02 -37.23
N GLU A 26 10.93 -1.56 -38.45
CA GLU A 26 11.81 -2.24 -39.40
C GLU A 26 13.00 -1.36 -39.75
N LEU A 27 14.19 -1.97 -39.77
CA LEU A 27 15.43 -1.32 -40.13
C LEU A 27 16.00 -1.92 -41.44
N PRO A 28 16.64 -1.13 -42.32
CA PRO A 28 17.19 -1.64 -43.58
C PRO A 28 18.23 -2.75 -43.39
N ASN A 29 18.03 -3.90 -44.03
CA ASN A 29 18.94 -5.05 -43.91
C ASN A 29 20.03 -5.11 -44.99
N ALA A 30 19.77 -4.63 -46.20
CA ALA A 30 20.69 -4.76 -47.33
C ALA A 30 21.88 -3.79 -47.24
N ILE A 31 21.62 -2.55 -46.82
CA ILE A 31 22.64 -1.51 -46.66
C ILE A 31 22.34 -0.78 -45.34
N ARG A 32 23.12 -1.10 -44.30
CA ARG A 32 23.00 -0.48 -42.97
C ARG A 32 23.80 0.82 -42.94
N LYS A 33 23.19 1.91 -42.46
CA LYS A 33 23.83 3.23 -42.37
C LYS A 33 24.71 3.41 -41.13
N PHE A 34 24.57 2.53 -40.15
CA PHE A 34 25.30 2.52 -38.88
C PHE A 34 25.27 1.10 -38.29
N ASP A 35 26.09 0.84 -37.29
CA ASP A 35 26.13 -0.43 -36.58
C ASP A 35 24.91 -0.60 -35.66
N TYR A 36 24.13 -1.67 -35.86
CA TYR A 36 22.94 -1.91 -35.04
C TYR A 36 23.27 -2.47 -33.66
N GLU A 37 24.46 -3.07 -33.49
CA GLU A 37 24.90 -3.53 -32.17
C GLU A 37 25.15 -2.35 -31.21
N SER A 38 25.27 -1.12 -31.73
CA SER A 38 25.41 0.08 -30.91
C SER A 38 24.07 0.65 -30.42
N ILE A 39 22.91 0.06 -30.77
CA ILE A 39 21.60 0.50 -30.28
C ILE A 39 21.40 -0.06 -28.87
N SER A 40 21.37 0.81 -27.85
CA SER A 40 21.09 0.42 -26.46
C SER A 40 19.62 0.09 -26.22
N ASP A 41 18.73 0.91 -26.77
CA ASP A 41 17.30 0.90 -26.49
C ASP A 41 16.52 1.64 -27.59
N VAL A 42 15.20 1.41 -27.62
CA VAL A 42 14.25 2.08 -28.52
C VAL A 42 13.17 2.71 -27.66
N ILE A 43 13.03 4.04 -27.75
CA ILE A 43 12.02 4.81 -27.02
C ILE A 43 10.92 5.24 -27.99
N LEU A 44 9.68 4.80 -27.75
CA LEU A 44 8.50 5.19 -28.51
C LEU A 44 7.64 6.19 -27.72
N HIS A 45 7.47 7.40 -28.25
CA HIS A 45 6.57 8.39 -27.66
C HIS A 45 5.17 8.31 -28.28
N VAL A 46 4.23 7.73 -27.55
CA VAL A 46 2.81 7.65 -27.97
C VAL A 46 2.02 8.81 -27.37
N LYS A 47 1.61 9.76 -28.21
CA LYS A 47 0.64 10.80 -27.83
C LYS A 47 -0.75 10.30 -28.16
N TYR A 48 -1.60 10.19 -27.16
CA TYR A 48 -2.98 9.72 -27.32
C TYR A 48 -3.97 10.70 -26.69
N THR A 49 -5.21 10.65 -27.16
CA THR A 49 -6.35 11.32 -26.54
C THR A 49 -7.31 10.24 -26.09
N ALA A 50 -7.48 10.08 -24.77
CA ALA A 50 -8.52 9.22 -24.24
C ALA A 50 -9.88 9.87 -24.52
N ARG A 51 -10.76 9.13 -25.20
CA ARG A 51 -12.15 9.52 -25.44
C ARG A 51 -13.04 8.52 -24.72
N ASP A 52 -14.16 9.00 -24.18
CA ASP A 52 -15.15 8.10 -23.61
C ASP A 52 -15.69 7.18 -24.71
N ALA A 53 -15.60 5.88 -24.47
CA ALA A 53 -16.01 4.82 -25.39
C ALA A 53 -17.32 4.16 -24.94
N GLY A 54 -18.17 4.88 -24.20
CA GLY A 54 -19.47 4.36 -23.74
C GLY A 54 -19.37 3.37 -22.58
N GLY A 55 -18.27 3.43 -21.83
CA GLY A 55 -18.10 2.67 -20.59
C GLY A 55 -17.81 1.17 -20.71
N THR A 56 -17.90 0.53 -21.88
CA THR A 56 -17.69 -0.94 -21.99
C THR A 56 -16.29 -1.37 -21.54
N LEU A 57 -15.24 -0.70 -22.02
CA LEU A 57 -13.86 -1.01 -21.62
C LEU A 57 -13.60 -0.64 -20.16
N LYS A 58 -14.27 0.40 -19.65
CA LYS A 58 -14.21 0.78 -18.24
C LYS A 58 -14.81 -0.33 -17.37
N ALA A 59 -16.01 -0.78 -17.69
CA ALA A 59 -16.69 -1.86 -16.98
C ALA A 59 -15.85 -3.15 -16.99
N ALA A 60 -15.32 -3.55 -18.15
CA ALA A 60 -14.45 -4.72 -18.26
C ALA A 60 -13.16 -4.59 -17.44
N ALA A 61 -12.58 -3.39 -17.35
CA ALA A 61 -11.40 -3.13 -16.52
C ALA A 61 -11.74 -3.15 -15.02
N GLU A 62 -12.85 -2.55 -14.62
CA GLU A 62 -13.35 -2.56 -13.24
C GLU A 62 -13.68 -3.98 -12.79
N GLU A 63 -14.38 -4.75 -13.62
CA GLU A 63 -14.70 -6.18 -13.42
C GLU A 63 -13.41 -7.00 -13.29
N ASN A 64 -12.44 -6.82 -14.18
CA ASN A 64 -11.18 -7.55 -14.09
C ASN A 64 -10.39 -7.26 -12.81
N ILE A 65 -10.36 -6.00 -12.36
CA ILE A 65 -9.71 -5.62 -11.10
C ILE A 65 -10.45 -6.25 -9.92
N GLU A 66 -11.78 -6.20 -9.92
CA GLU A 66 -12.63 -6.79 -8.88
C GLU A 66 -12.45 -8.30 -8.80
N ASP A 67 -12.52 -9.01 -9.93
CA ASP A 67 -12.37 -10.46 -10.01
C ASP A 67 -10.99 -10.92 -9.53
N ASN A 68 -9.92 -10.29 -10.02
CA ASN A 68 -8.56 -10.62 -9.59
C ASN A 68 -8.37 -10.36 -8.10
N PHE A 69 -8.92 -9.27 -7.58
CA PHE A 69 -8.82 -8.96 -6.16
C PHE A 69 -9.62 -9.94 -5.30
N ASN A 70 -10.82 -10.34 -5.74
CA ASN A 70 -11.63 -11.34 -5.06
C ASN A 70 -10.95 -12.71 -5.04
N GLN A 71 -10.34 -13.13 -6.15
CA GLN A 71 -9.53 -14.36 -6.20
C GLN A 71 -8.36 -14.30 -5.21
N LEU A 72 -7.66 -13.16 -5.14
CA LEU A 72 -6.61 -12.96 -4.14
C LEU A 72 -7.16 -13.10 -2.71
N MET A 73 -8.32 -12.50 -2.41
CA MET A 73 -8.92 -12.56 -1.08
C MET A 73 -9.41 -13.97 -0.72
N GLU A 74 -9.92 -14.73 -1.69
CA GLU A 74 -10.32 -16.13 -1.52
C GLU A 74 -9.10 -17.00 -1.16
N VAL A 75 -8.01 -16.89 -1.90
CA VAL A 75 -6.76 -17.63 -1.62
C VAL A 75 -6.20 -17.29 -0.23
N LEU A 76 -6.24 -16.00 0.15
CA LEU A 76 -5.82 -15.57 1.49
C LEU A 76 -6.75 -16.12 2.58
N GLY A 77 -8.05 -16.19 2.33
CA GLY A 77 -9.04 -16.77 3.25
C GLY A 77 -8.83 -18.27 3.47
N ASP A 78 -8.68 -19.05 2.40
CA ASP A 78 -8.49 -20.51 2.45
C ASP A 78 -7.21 -20.92 3.17
N THR A 79 -6.15 -20.12 3.04
CA THR A 79 -4.87 -20.37 3.70
C THR A 79 -4.82 -19.83 5.12
N ASN A 80 -5.90 -19.20 5.62
CA ASN A 80 -5.94 -18.43 6.86
C ASN A 80 -4.75 -17.44 6.96
N SER A 81 -4.35 -16.90 5.81
CA SER A 81 -3.22 -15.99 5.69
C SER A 81 -3.58 -14.65 6.31
N LYS A 82 -2.61 -14.07 7.01
CA LYS A 82 -2.74 -12.73 7.59
C LYS A 82 -1.96 -11.72 6.74
N LEU A 83 -2.52 -10.54 6.60
CA LEU A 83 -1.89 -9.41 5.93
C LEU A 83 -1.13 -8.58 6.95
N LEU A 84 -0.05 -7.94 6.52
CA LEU A 84 0.78 -7.09 7.35
C LEU A 84 0.79 -5.67 6.78
N VAL A 85 0.65 -4.69 7.67
CA VAL A 85 0.92 -3.27 7.39
C VAL A 85 1.87 -2.73 8.46
N ALA A 86 2.80 -1.87 8.06
CA ALA A 86 3.77 -1.27 8.96
C ALA A 86 3.66 0.26 8.89
N HIS A 87 3.63 0.91 10.05
CA HIS A 87 3.56 2.36 10.21
C HIS A 87 4.75 2.86 11.01
N SER A 88 5.38 3.94 10.59
CA SER A 88 6.38 4.62 11.40
C SER A 88 5.67 5.40 12.51
N LEU A 89 6.07 5.18 13.77
CA LEU A 89 5.54 5.93 14.90
C LEU A 89 5.88 7.41 14.77
N LYS A 90 7.08 7.75 14.28
CA LYS A 90 7.48 9.16 14.07
C LYS A 90 6.64 9.89 13.05
N SER A 91 6.27 9.23 11.95
CA SER A 91 5.49 9.89 10.91
C SER A 91 3.99 9.86 11.18
N GLU A 92 3.47 8.75 11.68
CA GLU A 92 2.01 8.53 11.77
C GLU A 92 1.44 8.73 13.17
N PHE A 93 2.28 8.69 14.20
CA PHE A 93 1.88 8.78 15.61
C PHE A 93 2.74 9.81 16.36
N ALA A 94 2.96 10.98 15.74
CA ALA A 94 3.82 12.03 16.28
C ALA A 94 3.38 12.52 17.67
N ASP A 95 2.07 12.63 17.90
CA ASP A 95 1.50 13.03 19.19
C ASP A 95 1.82 12.01 20.29
N ALA A 96 1.62 10.72 20.00
CA ALA A 96 1.94 9.63 20.92
C ALA A 96 3.45 9.58 21.24
N ILE A 97 4.31 9.85 20.26
CA ILE A 97 5.76 9.97 20.48
C ILE A 97 6.08 11.16 21.38
N TYR A 98 5.45 12.30 21.14
CA TYR A 98 5.67 13.49 21.96
C TYR A 98 5.27 13.23 23.41
N GLU A 99 4.14 12.59 23.64
CA GLU A 99 3.71 12.17 24.98
C GLU A 99 4.69 11.17 25.61
N LEU A 100 5.11 10.16 24.85
CA LEU A 100 6.04 9.13 25.31
C LEU A 100 7.39 9.71 25.75
N ILE A 101 7.93 10.69 25.02
CA ILE A 101 9.20 11.36 25.35
C ILE A 101 9.07 12.23 26.60
N ASN A 102 7.96 12.95 26.76
CA ASN A 102 7.82 13.97 27.81
C ASN A 102 7.19 13.45 29.11
N SER A 103 6.27 12.49 29.00
CA SER A 103 5.44 11.99 30.09
C SER A 103 5.69 10.52 30.39
N THR A 104 6.61 9.86 29.68
CA THR A 104 6.90 8.40 29.74
C THR A 104 5.72 7.48 29.40
N GLU A 105 4.58 8.07 29.03
CA GLU A 105 3.33 7.43 28.63
C GLU A 105 2.82 8.12 27.36
N GLY A 106 2.26 7.37 26.42
CA GLY A 106 1.60 7.93 25.24
C GLY A 106 0.65 6.92 24.61
N THR A 107 -0.40 7.38 23.95
CA THR A 107 -1.44 6.48 23.41
C THR A 107 -1.45 6.46 21.88
N LEU A 108 -1.34 5.28 21.27
CA LEU A 108 -1.49 5.08 19.83
C LEU A 108 -2.95 4.79 19.49
N GLU A 109 -3.60 5.69 18.77
CA GLU A 109 -4.96 5.47 18.25
C GLU A 109 -4.91 4.87 16.84
N ILE A 110 -5.22 3.59 16.69
CA ILE A 110 -5.35 2.94 15.38
C ILE A 110 -6.82 2.96 14.97
N SER A 111 -7.12 3.66 13.87
CA SER A 111 -8.41 3.63 13.20
C SER A 111 -8.29 3.08 11.78
N GLU A 112 -9.43 3.03 11.07
CA GLU A 112 -9.50 2.60 9.66
C GLU A 112 -8.48 3.30 8.76
N LYS A 113 -8.03 4.53 9.08
CA LYS A 113 -7.09 5.28 8.24
C LYS A 113 -5.73 4.59 8.03
N HIS A 114 -5.33 3.71 8.94
CA HIS A 114 -4.06 3.01 8.91
C HIS A 114 -4.08 1.76 8.02
N PHE A 115 -5.24 1.32 7.54
CA PHE A 115 -5.29 0.17 6.63
C PHE A 115 -5.19 0.61 5.16
N PRO A 116 -4.53 -0.17 4.27
CA PRO A 116 -4.41 0.21 2.87
C PRO A 116 -5.76 0.45 2.21
N TYR A 117 -5.87 1.52 1.40
CA TYR A 117 -7.14 1.99 0.86
C TYR A 117 -7.94 0.91 0.10
N ILE A 118 -7.25 0.07 -0.67
CA ILE A 118 -7.88 -1.00 -1.44
C ILE A 118 -8.64 -1.99 -0.56
N PHE A 119 -8.08 -2.36 0.60
CA PHE A 119 -8.69 -3.29 1.54
C PHE A 119 -9.89 -2.69 2.27
N ARG A 120 -9.84 -1.39 2.59
CA ARG A 120 -10.96 -0.67 3.23
C ARG A 120 -12.17 -0.61 2.33
N ASN A 121 -11.95 -0.26 1.06
CA ASN A 121 -13.02 -0.15 0.08
C ASN A 121 -13.62 -1.53 -0.23
N TRP A 122 -12.77 -2.54 -0.43
CA TRP A 122 -13.22 -3.92 -0.60
C TRP A 122 -14.03 -4.43 0.60
N ALA A 123 -13.51 -4.26 1.82
CA ALA A 123 -14.18 -4.72 3.03
C ALA A 123 -15.56 -4.07 3.19
N SER A 124 -15.65 -2.75 2.99
CA SER A 124 -16.92 -2.02 2.99
C SER A 124 -17.90 -2.54 1.92
N LYS A 125 -17.43 -2.75 0.69
CA LYS A 125 -18.25 -3.23 -0.43
C LYS A 125 -18.86 -4.61 -0.18
N TYR A 126 -18.10 -5.53 0.42
CA TYR A 126 -18.54 -6.91 0.69
C TYR A 126 -19.05 -7.13 2.12
N GLY A 127 -19.21 -6.08 2.92
CA GLY A 127 -19.69 -6.17 4.30
C GLY A 127 -18.77 -6.98 5.21
N LYS A 128 -17.47 -6.96 4.94
CA LYS A 128 -16.42 -7.64 5.71
C LYS A 128 -15.86 -6.73 6.78
N ALA A 129 -15.55 -7.30 7.94
CA ALA A 129 -14.89 -6.56 9.02
C ALA A 129 -13.38 -6.78 8.98
N ILE A 130 -12.60 -5.71 9.12
CA ILE A 130 -11.16 -5.81 9.36
C ILE A 130 -10.95 -6.25 10.80
N THR A 131 -10.25 -7.36 11.00
CA THR A 131 -9.90 -7.90 12.31
C THR A 131 -8.39 -7.87 12.48
N ILE A 132 -7.91 -7.21 13.53
CA ILE A 132 -6.49 -7.22 13.88
C ILE A 132 -6.19 -8.55 14.59
N SER A 133 -5.25 -9.31 14.05
CA SER A 133 -4.78 -10.58 14.63
C SER A 133 -3.64 -10.36 15.61
N SER A 134 -2.71 -9.45 15.29
CA SER A 134 -1.67 -9.05 16.22
C SER A 134 -1.11 -7.65 15.93
N ILE A 135 -0.56 -7.01 16.97
CA ILE A 135 0.20 -5.76 16.87
C ILE A 135 1.61 -6.03 17.41
N LYS A 136 2.62 -5.56 16.68
CA LYS A 136 4.04 -5.69 17.04
C LYS A 136 4.71 -4.33 16.89
N LEU A 137 5.65 -4.02 17.76
CA LEU A 137 6.51 -2.86 17.62
C LEU A 137 7.92 -3.35 17.25
N MET A 138 8.53 -2.75 16.23
CA MET A 138 9.84 -3.13 15.70
C MET A 138 10.75 -1.91 15.64
N SER A 139 12.01 -2.03 16.01
CA SER A 139 13.01 -0.96 15.88
C SER A 139 14.25 -1.46 15.14
N ASP A 140 14.90 -0.56 14.41
CA ASP A 140 16.12 -0.85 13.63
C ASP A 140 17.35 -1.14 14.51
N THR A 141 17.30 -0.74 15.79
CA THR A 141 18.34 -1.01 16.79
C THR A 141 17.81 -1.90 17.91
N ASP A 142 18.67 -2.78 18.44
CA ASP A 142 18.39 -3.61 19.62
C ASP A 142 18.16 -2.72 20.85
N TYR A 143 16.90 -2.30 21.05
CA TYR A 143 16.47 -1.75 22.31
C TYR A 143 16.02 -2.91 23.19
N SER A 144 16.93 -3.41 24.02
CA SER A 144 16.59 -4.23 25.19
C SER A 144 15.70 -3.50 26.21
N ASN A 145 15.40 -2.22 25.97
CA ASN A 145 14.47 -1.40 26.74
C ASN A 145 13.02 -1.78 26.40
N LYS A 146 12.29 -2.26 27.40
CA LYS A 146 10.90 -2.70 27.30
C LYS A 146 9.98 -1.50 27.04
N LEU A 147 9.26 -1.49 25.94
CA LEU A 147 8.09 -0.62 25.75
C LEU A 147 6.87 -1.42 26.16
N PHE A 148 6.23 -0.96 27.21
CA PHE A 148 5.03 -1.60 27.74
C PHE A 148 3.85 -1.19 26.88
N VAL A 149 3.12 -2.17 26.35
CA VAL A 149 1.84 -1.96 25.67
C VAL A 149 0.71 -2.26 26.65
N GLY A 150 -0.01 -1.24 27.11
CA GLY A 150 -1.25 -1.32 27.88
C GLY A 150 -2.47 -1.10 26.98
N ALA A 151 -3.65 -1.56 27.41
CA ALA A 151 -4.91 -1.34 26.70
C ALA A 151 -5.93 -0.69 27.65
N THR A 152 -6.64 0.32 27.17
CA THR A 152 -7.49 1.18 28.01
C THR A 152 -8.83 0.54 28.42
N THR A 153 -9.20 -0.66 27.95
CA THR A 153 -10.31 -1.43 28.53
C THR A 153 -10.18 -2.94 28.27
N GLY A 154 -9.90 -3.71 29.35
CA GLY A 154 -10.26 -5.13 29.43
C GLY A 154 -9.18 -6.19 29.23
N TRP A 155 -7.88 -5.88 29.27
CA TRP A 155 -6.80 -6.88 29.19
C TRP A 155 -5.67 -6.61 30.19
N THR A 156 -5.07 -7.68 30.71
CA THR A 156 -4.04 -7.67 31.76
C THR A 156 -2.77 -6.92 31.32
N THR A 157 -2.30 -5.99 32.15
CA THR A 157 -1.01 -5.31 32.00
C THR A 157 0.13 -6.30 32.15
N GLU A 158 0.78 -6.68 31.06
CA GLU A 158 2.01 -7.48 31.12
C GLU A 158 3.22 -6.72 30.59
N SER A 159 4.34 -6.89 31.30
CA SER A 159 5.64 -6.33 30.98
C SER A 159 6.26 -7.10 29.80
N LEU A 160 6.20 -6.59 28.58
CA LEU A 160 6.74 -7.31 27.41
C LEU A 160 8.07 -6.71 26.90
N PRO A 161 9.14 -7.50 26.76
CA PRO A 161 10.29 -7.11 25.95
C PRO A 161 9.88 -7.07 24.47
N PHE A 162 10.45 -6.16 23.69
CA PHE A 162 10.35 -6.19 22.25
C PHE A 162 10.98 -7.50 21.73
N TYR A 163 10.22 -8.57 21.52
CA TYR A 163 10.38 -9.50 20.39
C TYR A 163 9.32 -10.63 20.32
N TYR A 164 8.91 -10.85 19.06
CA TYR A 164 8.33 -12.02 18.38
C TYR A 164 6.88 -12.49 18.60
N ASN A 165 6.31 -12.53 19.80
CA ASN A 165 4.97 -13.10 19.99
C ASN A 165 3.93 -12.00 20.24
N GLY A 166 3.24 -11.61 19.17
CA GLY A 166 2.25 -10.53 19.18
C GLY A 166 1.11 -10.76 20.17
N ILE A 167 0.44 -9.66 20.55
CA ILE A 167 -0.75 -9.68 21.39
C ILE A 167 -1.97 -9.90 20.49
N SER A 168 -2.80 -10.91 20.78
CA SER A 168 -4.13 -11.04 20.16
C SER A 168 -5.14 -10.19 20.92
N VAL A 169 -5.73 -9.21 20.25
CA VAL A 169 -6.65 -8.25 20.88
C VAL A 169 -8.01 -8.31 20.15
N PRO A 170 -9.16 -8.41 20.84
CA PRO A 170 -10.48 -8.52 20.21
C PRO A 170 -10.92 -7.22 19.56
N THR A 171 -11.81 -7.33 18.56
CA THR A 171 -12.44 -6.21 17.85
C THR A 171 -13.20 -5.28 18.81
N PRO A 172 -12.85 -3.98 18.92
CA PRO A 172 -13.57 -3.03 19.75
C PRO A 172 -14.91 -2.62 19.09
N SER A 173 -15.88 -2.26 19.93
CA SER A 173 -17.26 -1.93 19.50
C SER A 173 -17.41 -0.57 18.81
N ASP A 174 -16.39 0.29 18.88
CA ASP A 174 -16.37 1.68 18.41
C ASP A 174 -15.35 1.93 17.27
N GLY A 175 -14.64 0.89 16.82
CA GLY A 175 -13.74 0.97 15.68
C GLY A 175 -12.41 1.71 15.92
N VAL A 176 -12.13 2.13 17.15
CA VAL A 176 -10.88 2.79 17.55
C VAL A 176 -10.11 1.85 18.47
N TRP A 177 -8.87 1.54 18.09
CA TRP A 177 -7.96 0.78 18.92
C TRP A 177 -7.02 1.75 19.63
N SER A 178 -6.85 1.57 20.94
CA SER A 178 -5.89 2.33 21.74
C SER A 178 -4.79 1.39 22.21
N VAL A 179 -3.53 1.76 21.96
CA VAL A 179 -2.35 1.06 22.50
C VAL A 179 -1.58 2.06 23.36
N ASP A 180 -1.63 1.87 24.68
CA ASP A 180 -0.89 2.68 25.64
C ASP A 180 0.57 2.24 25.64
N LEU A 181 1.48 3.15 25.40
CA LEU A 181 2.92 2.95 25.43
C LEU A 181 3.44 3.47 26.76
N ASN A 182 4.26 2.69 27.45
CA ASN A 182 5.08 3.20 28.56
C ASN A 182 6.55 2.84 28.34
N SER A 183 7.41 3.84 28.37
CA SER A 183 8.86 3.65 28.31
C SER A 183 9.58 4.59 29.24
N ALA A 184 10.29 4.03 30.20
CA ALA A 184 11.15 4.81 31.08
C ALA A 184 12.40 5.39 30.37
N ASN A 185 12.67 5.07 29.09
CA ASN A 185 13.93 5.43 28.41
C ASN A 185 13.82 5.58 26.86
N PHE A 186 12.67 5.95 26.31
CA PHE A 186 12.59 6.27 24.87
C PHE A 186 13.12 7.68 24.62
N ASP A 187 14.20 7.79 23.85
CA ASP A 187 14.89 9.06 23.57
C ASP A 187 14.43 9.74 22.28
N GLY A 188 13.53 9.10 21.52
CA GLY A 188 13.02 9.62 20.25
C GLY A 188 14.04 9.63 19.10
N ASN A 189 15.27 9.15 19.29
CA ASN A 189 16.33 9.29 18.29
C ASN A 189 16.16 8.30 17.13
N ASN A 190 15.76 7.05 17.42
CA ASN A 190 15.47 6.05 16.40
C ASN A 190 13.98 5.89 16.16
N ASP A 191 13.62 5.55 14.93
CA ASP A 191 12.23 5.26 14.60
C ASP A 191 11.83 3.88 15.09
N VAL A 192 10.56 3.76 15.45
CA VAL A 192 9.91 2.52 15.84
C VAL A 192 8.76 2.33 14.87
N TYR A 193 8.59 1.11 14.39
CA TYR A 193 7.54 0.72 13.46
C TYR A 193 6.46 -0.07 14.19
N LEU A 194 5.21 0.36 14.03
CA LEU A 194 4.01 -0.38 14.38
C LEU A 194 3.67 -1.33 13.24
N VAL A 195 3.85 -2.63 13.44
CA VAL A 195 3.45 -3.66 12.50
C VAL A 195 2.12 -4.27 12.95
N ILE A 196 1.09 -4.11 12.12
CA ILE A 196 -0.25 -4.62 12.36
C ILE A 196 -0.47 -5.81 11.43
N GLU A 197 -0.76 -6.96 12.03
CA GLU A 197 -1.22 -8.14 11.34
C GLU A 197 -2.75 -8.19 11.37
N PHE A 198 -3.39 -8.28 10.22
CA PHE A 198 -4.85 -8.21 10.09
C PHE A 198 -5.40 -9.23 9.09
N SER A 199 -6.71 -9.50 9.22
CA SER A 199 -7.48 -10.34 8.30
C SER A 199 -8.90 -9.81 8.17
N PHE A 200 -9.73 -10.48 7.36
CA PHE A 200 -11.14 -10.14 7.18
C PHE A 200 -12.03 -11.27 7.68
N VAL A 201 -13.18 -10.93 8.26
CA VAL A 201 -14.23 -11.88 8.68
C VAL A 201 -15.53 -11.51 7.98
#